data_AF-A0A810Q7M3-F1
#
_entry.id   AF-A0A810Q7M3-F1
#
_cell.length_a   1.000
_cell.length_b   1.000
_cell.length_c   1.000
_cell.angle_alpha   90.00
_cell.angle_beta   90.00
_cell.angle_gamma   90.00
#
_symmetry.space_group_name_H-M   'P 1'
#
loop_
_entity.id
_entity.type
_entity.pdbx_description
1 polymer ?
#
loop_
_entity_poly.entity_id
_entity_poly.type
_entity_poly.pdbx_seq_one_letter_code
_entity_poly.pdbx_strand_id
1 'polypeptide(L)'
;MAKEAFMSYDPWSNIQSRNGIPGDELISMLQKSIRRGLEENALAAAYEMYITSPQFHEKMWRRLLAISVEDVGFGDTHAPLQVYTLFKMAQEFPYSDGDQPMFFMHAIRYLCRCKKERTTDNIKNQIIKEWEHGKKPEVPDYAYDLHTAKGRAMGRDEMHFLTEASRVIPQLEGEDIVRIHEQYIEFCKHEKEMTGKPEVQPFHYNCWQY
;
A
#
# COMPACT_ATOMS: atom_id res chain seq x y z
N MET A 1 10.31 -21.55 17.35
CA MET A 1 10.03 -20.20 16.82
C MET A 1 9.56 -19.35 17.97
N ALA A 2 10.41 -18.44 18.46
CA ALA A 2 10.03 -17.53 19.52
C ALA A 2 8.95 -16.60 18.96
N LYS A 3 7.75 -16.63 19.56
CA LYS A 3 6.73 -15.60 19.36
C LYS A 3 7.42 -14.27 19.65
N GLU A 4 7.40 -13.34 18.69
CA GLU A 4 7.78 -11.95 18.92
C GLU A 4 7.09 -11.50 20.20
N ALA A 5 7.87 -11.23 21.24
CA ALA A 5 7.35 -10.59 22.42
C ALA A 5 6.81 -9.25 21.95
N PHE A 6 5.49 -9.07 22.03
CA PHE A 6 4.83 -7.80 21.78
C PHE A 6 5.55 -6.74 22.61
N MET A 7 6.38 -5.91 21.96
CA MET A 7 7.10 -4.85 22.65
C MET A 7 6.06 -3.85 23.13
N SER A 8 5.73 -3.91 24.42
CA SER A 8 4.71 -3.06 25.04
C SER A 8 5.20 -1.64 25.31
N TYR A 9 6.43 -1.29 24.91
CA TYR A 9 7.04 0.02 25.13
C TYR A 9 7.65 0.57 23.83
N ASP A 10 7.61 1.90 23.67
CA ASP A 10 8.23 2.58 22.53
C ASP A 10 9.77 2.58 22.72
N PRO A 11 10.55 1.90 21.85
CA PRO A 11 12.00 1.91 21.98
C PRO A 11 12.61 3.31 21.82
N TRP A 12 11.91 4.26 21.19
CA TRP A 12 12.43 5.61 20.94
C TRP A 12 12.29 6.54 22.14
N SER A 13 11.41 6.24 23.11
CA SER A 13 11.25 7.07 24.33
C SER A 13 12.43 6.95 25.29
N ASN A 14 13.27 5.92 25.14
CA ASN A 14 14.42 5.65 26.00
C ASN A 14 15.76 5.98 25.33
N ILE A 15 15.74 6.65 24.17
CA ILE A 15 16.92 7.02 23.39
C ILE A 15 16.92 8.53 23.21
N GLN A 16 18.10 9.14 23.21
CA GLN A 16 18.28 10.57 22.94
C GLN A 16 19.00 10.78 21.61
N SER A 17 18.69 11.91 20.98
CA SER A 17 19.39 12.41 19.81
C SER A 17 20.79 12.92 20.16
N ARG A 18 21.57 13.27 19.14
CA ARG A 18 22.92 13.85 19.30
C ARG A 18 22.93 15.10 20.21
N ASN A 19 21.91 15.94 20.11
CA ASN A 19 21.73 17.14 20.92
C ASN A 19 20.84 16.91 22.17
N GLY A 20 20.65 15.67 22.59
CA GLY A 20 19.96 15.34 23.85
C GLY A 20 18.43 15.41 23.80
N ILE A 21 17.84 15.46 22.61
CA ILE A 21 16.37 15.49 22.43
C ILE A 21 15.83 14.06 22.56
N PRO A 22 14.77 13.80 23.33
CA PRO A 22 14.13 12.48 23.36
C PRO A 22 13.71 12.01 21.96
N GLY A 23 14.00 10.75 21.64
CA GLY A 23 13.83 10.21 20.30
C GLY A 23 12.39 10.21 19.81
N ASP A 24 11.46 9.85 20.69
CA ASP A 24 10.01 9.88 20.44
C ASP A 24 9.50 11.30 20.18
N GLU A 25 9.97 12.29 20.95
CA GLU A 25 9.67 13.71 20.73
C GLU A 25 10.17 14.19 19.37
N LEU A 26 11.38 13.81 18.97
CA LEU A 26 11.97 14.18 17.70
C LEU A 26 11.21 13.58 16.50
N ILE A 27 10.85 12.29 16.60
CA ILE A 27 10.01 11.60 15.61
C ILE A 27 8.63 12.25 15.52
N SER A 28 8.05 12.58 16.68
CA SER A 28 6.78 13.28 16.81
C SER A 28 6.82 14.66 16.16
N MET A 29 7.90 15.43 16.38
CA MET A 29 8.15 16.74 15.79
C MET A 29 8.22 16.66 14.27
N LEU A 30 8.98 15.72 13.71
CA LEU A 30 9.08 15.51 12.26
C LEU A 30 7.68 15.38 11.63
N GLN A 31 6.88 14.44 12.12
CA GLN A 31 5.55 14.16 11.59
C GLN A 31 4.60 15.35 11.77
N LYS A 32 4.54 15.92 12.98
CA LYS A 32 3.60 17.00 13.31
C LYS A 32 3.93 18.29 12.55
N SER A 33 5.19 18.55 12.27
CA SER A 33 5.63 19.68 11.45
C SER A 33 5.24 19.49 9.99
N ILE A 34 5.51 18.32 9.40
CA ILE A 34 5.13 18.05 8.00
C ILE A 34 3.62 18.16 7.79
N ARG A 35 2.82 17.58 8.70
CA ARG A 35 1.35 17.68 8.69
C ARG A 35 0.85 19.13 8.64
N ARG A 36 1.57 20.06 9.27
CA ARG A 36 1.24 21.48 9.36
C ARG A 36 1.93 22.35 8.31
N GLY A 37 2.73 21.75 7.43
CA GLY A 37 3.53 22.51 6.46
C GLY A 37 4.65 23.35 7.08
N LEU A 38 5.08 23.02 8.31
CA LEU A 38 6.16 23.72 9.00
C LEU A 38 7.51 23.18 8.54
N GLU A 39 7.92 23.58 7.32
CA GLU A 39 9.10 23.07 6.61
C GLU A 39 10.39 23.18 7.43
N GLU A 40 10.66 24.33 8.04
CA GLU A 40 11.89 24.57 8.83
C GLU A 40 12.01 23.60 10.01
N ASN A 41 10.96 23.46 10.81
CA ASN A 41 10.94 22.54 11.96
C ASN A 41 11.06 21.07 11.51
N ALA A 42 10.42 20.70 10.40
CA ALA A 42 10.52 19.34 9.88
C ALA A 42 11.95 19.01 9.41
N LEU A 43 12.60 19.94 8.72
CA LEU A 43 13.98 19.79 8.26
C LEU A 43 14.96 19.72 9.43
N ALA A 44 14.80 20.56 10.45
CA ALA A 44 15.62 20.51 11.66
C ALA A 44 15.50 19.15 12.37
N ALA A 45 14.28 18.65 12.56
CA ALA A 45 14.05 17.36 13.18
C ALA A 45 14.67 16.20 12.38
N ALA A 46 14.48 16.20 11.06
CA ALA A 46 15.06 15.17 10.20
C ALA A 46 16.59 15.20 10.19
N TYR A 47 17.20 16.38 10.12
CA TYR A 47 18.65 16.48 10.12
C TYR A 47 19.23 16.02 11.46
N GLU A 48 18.60 16.37 12.58
CA GLU A 48 18.97 15.85 13.90
C GLU A 48 18.88 14.32 13.97
N MET A 49 17.80 13.73 13.46
CA MET A 49 17.67 12.27 13.36
C MET A 49 18.81 11.68 12.52
N TYR A 50 19.09 12.25 11.36
CA TYR A 50 20.16 11.81 10.47
C TYR A 50 21.52 11.81 11.14
N ILE A 51 21.94 12.93 11.75
CA ILE A 51 23.29 13.02 12.36
C ILE A 51 23.41 12.24 13.68
N THR A 52 22.31 11.78 14.24
CA THR A 52 22.31 10.97 15.48
C THR A 52 22.76 9.55 15.20
N SER A 53 22.15 8.85 14.24
CA SER A 53 22.52 7.47 13.92
C SER A 53 21.87 6.95 12.63
N PRO A 54 22.44 5.89 12.02
CA PRO A 54 21.78 5.17 10.92
C PRO A 54 20.38 4.65 11.25
N GLN A 55 20.12 4.26 12.51
CA GLN A 55 18.81 3.77 12.96
C GLN A 55 17.77 4.88 12.97
N PHE A 56 18.12 6.08 13.45
CA PHE A 56 17.25 7.24 13.36
C PHE A 56 17.01 7.65 11.90
N HIS A 57 18.04 7.57 11.05
CA HIS A 57 17.90 7.81 9.62
C HIS A 57 16.92 6.83 8.94
N GLU A 58 16.99 5.53 9.25
CA GLU A 58 16.02 4.54 8.76
C GLU A 58 14.60 4.85 9.28
N LYS A 59 14.47 5.15 10.58
CA LYS A 59 13.18 5.52 11.20
C LYS A 59 12.56 6.76 10.57
N MET A 60 13.39 7.76 10.22
CA MET A 60 12.96 8.96 9.51
C MET A 60 12.32 8.59 8.18
N TRP A 61 12.99 7.82 7.32
CA TRP A 61 12.43 7.40 6.04
C TRP A 61 11.14 6.59 6.19
N ARG A 62 11.09 5.66 7.14
CA ARG A 62 9.86 4.92 7.46
C ARG A 62 8.72 5.87 7.84
N ARG A 63 9.01 6.97 8.55
CA ARG A 63 8.02 8.00 8.84
C ARG A 63 7.63 8.80 7.61
N LEU A 64 8.56 9.22 6.75
CA LEU A 64 8.24 9.97 5.53
C LEU A 64 7.33 9.15 4.60
N LEU A 65 7.60 7.85 4.44
CA LEU A 65 6.75 6.92 3.69
C LEU A 65 5.34 6.87 4.29
N ALA A 66 5.21 6.69 5.61
CA ALA A 66 3.90 6.70 6.26
C ALA A 66 3.16 8.05 6.13
N ILE A 67 3.87 9.17 6.29
CA ILE A 67 3.31 10.53 6.18
C ILE A 67 2.75 10.79 4.78
N SER A 68 3.38 10.24 3.73
CA SER A 68 2.92 10.41 2.35
C SER A 68 1.49 9.87 2.12
N VAL A 69 1.08 8.82 2.84
CA VAL A 69 -0.28 8.26 2.77
C VAL A 69 -1.19 8.70 3.92
N GLU A 70 -0.62 9.06 5.07
CA GLU A 70 -1.35 9.42 6.30
C GLU A 70 -1.77 10.89 6.35
N ASP A 71 -0.87 11.79 5.97
CA ASP A 71 -1.04 13.25 6.15
C ASP A 71 -1.13 14.02 4.83
N VAL A 72 -0.67 13.43 3.72
CA VAL A 72 -0.88 13.94 2.35
C VAL A 72 -2.05 13.24 1.68
N GLY A 73 -2.11 11.90 1.71
CA GLY A 73 -3.29 11.12 1.29
C GLY A 73 -3.77 11.48 -0.12
N PHE A 74 -5.07 11.70 -0.28
CA PHE A 74 -5.66 12.18 -1.56
C PHE A 74 -5.37 13.66 -1.88
N GLY A 75 -4.63 14.37 -1.02
CA GLY A 75 -4.12 15.70 -1.31
C GLY A 75 -3.10 15.69 -2.45
N ASP A 76 -2.37 14.58 -2.61
CA ASP A 76 -1.56 14.25 -3.80
C ASP A 76 -1.32 12.73 -3.82
N THR A 77 -2.03 12.01 -4.71
CA THR A 77 -1.94 10.55 -4.82
C THR A 77 -0.59 10.06 -5.36
N HIS A 78 0.25 10.95 -5.90
CA HIS A 78 1.61 10.62 -6.31
C HIS A 78 2.64 10.79 -5.19
N ALA A 79 2.27 11.30 -4.02
CA ALA A 79 3.22 11.52 -2.94
C ALA A 79 3.97 10.24 -2.48
N PRO A 80 3.32 9.07 -2.35
CA PRO A 80 4.02 7.84 -2.01
C PRO A 80 5.07 7.44 -3.06
N LEU A 81 4.76 7.65 -4.36
CA LEU A 81 5.68 7.39 -5.46
C LEU A 81 6.90 8.31 -5.41
N GLN A 82 6.69 9.61 -5.19
CA GLN A 82 7.77 10.59 -5.11
C GLN A 82 8.69 10.31 -3.92
N VAL A 83 8.12 10.07 -2.73
CA VAL A 83 8.89 9.78 -1.52
C VAL A 83 9.63 8.45 -1.64
N TYR A 84 9.01 7.41 -2.21
CA TYR A 84 9.66 6.12 -2.43
C TYR A 84 10.81 6.22 -3.43
N THR A 85 10.64 6.99 -4.51
CA THR A 85 11.70 7.25 -5.49
C THR A 85 12.90 7.92 -4.82
N LEU A 86 12.68 8.98 -4.03
CA LEU A 86 13.75 9.67 -3.30
C LEU A 86 14.43 8.77 -2.27
N PHE A 87 13.67 7.93 -1.57
CA PHE A 87 14.21 6.92 -0.66
C PHE A 87 15.13 5.93 -1.39
N LYS A 88 14.69 5.42 -2.55
CA LYS A 88 15.49 4.49 -3.36
C LYS A 88 16.75 5.16 -3.92
N MET A 89 16.66 6.40 -4.41
CA MET A 89 17.82 7.17 -4.84
C MET A 89 18.82 7.35 -3.69
N ALA A 90 18.36 7.67 -2.48
CA ALA A 90 19.22 7.84 -1.32
C ALA A 90 20.00 6.56 -0.93
N GLN A 91 19.48 5.37 -1.27
CA GLN A 91 20.14 4.10 -0.99
C GLN A 91 21.33 3.80 -1.91
N GLU A 92 21.47 4.53 -3.01
CA GLU A 92 22.64 4.45 -3.89
C GLU A 92 23.85 5.21 -3.33
N PHE A 93 23.67 5.96 -2.24
CA PHE A 93 24.72 6.76 -1.60
C PHE A 93 25.10 6.15 -0.24
N PRO A 94 26.40 6.07 0.09
CA PRO A 94 26.84 5.72 1.43
C PRO A 94 26.21 6.62 2.49
N TYR A 95 25.98 6.08 3.70
CA TYR A 95 25.38 6.85 4.80
C TYR A 95 26.15 8.13 5.13
N SER A 96 27.49 8.14 5.01
CA SER A 96 28.33 9.30 5.29
C SER A 96 28.58 10.19 4.08
N ASP A 97 27.89 9.96 2.97
CA ASP A 97 28.03 10.77 1.77
C ASP A 97 27.45 12.18 2.00
N GLY A 98 28.12 13.20 1.46
CA GLY A 98 27.71 14.60 1.63
C GLY A 98 26.39 14.92 0.91
N ASP A 99 26.08 14.19 -0.16
CA ASP A 99 24.87 14.40 -0.97
C ASP A 99 23.67 13.66 -0.39
N GLN A 100 23.90 12.69 0.49
CA GLN A 100 22.87 11.86 1.10
C GLN A 100 21.70 12.68 1.70
N PRO A 101 21.93 13.77 2.45
CA PRO A 101 20.85 14.47 3.12
C PRO A 101 19.88 15.16 2.16
N MET A 102 20.33 15.47 0.94
CA MET A 102 19.51 16.18 -0.04
C MET A 102 18.21 15.42 -0.35
N PHE A 103 18.23 14.09 -0.34
CA PHE A 103 17.06 13.27 -0.69
C PHE A 103 15.94 13.36 0.32
N PHE A 104 16.22 13.19 1.61
CA PHE A 104 15.17 13.30 2.64
C PHE A 104 14.73 14.75 2.82
N MET A 105 15.65 15.71 2.69
CA MET A 105 15.31 17.13 2.73
C MET A 105 14.34 17.47 1.58
N HIS A 106 14.61 16.99 0.37
CA HIS A 106 13.71 17.18 -0.77
C HIS A 106 12.33 16.56 -0.50
N ALA A 107 12.28 15.33 0.00
CA ALA A 107 11.03 14.65 0.34
C ALA A 107 10.21 15.45 1.36
N ILE A 108 10.85 16.00 2.40
CA ILE A 108 10.20 16.81 3.43
C ILE A 108 9.63 18.10 2.84
N ARG A 109 10.41 18.81 2.01
CA ARG A 109 9.95 20.04 1.35
C ARG A 109 8.73 19.78 0.48
N TYR A 110 8.77 18.71 -0.30
CA TYR A 110 7.65 18.27 -1.11
C TYR A 110 6.40 17.99 -0.24
N LEU A 111 6.51 17.11 0.76
CA LEU A 111 5.39 16.74 1.64
C LEU A 111 4.82 17.94 2.40
N CYS A 112 5.65 18.87 2.88
CA CYS A 112 5.22 20.09 3.55
C CYS A 112 4.34 20.97 2.65
N ARG A 113 4.61 20.98 1.35
CA ARG A 113 3.92 21.83 0.36
C ARG A 113 2.69 21.18 -0.28
N CYS A 114 2.56 19.85 -0.21
CA CYS A 114 1.35 19.15 -0.67
C CYS A 114 0.08 19.64 0.04
N LYS A 115 -1.08 19.53 -0.61
CA LYS A 115 -2.37 19.59 0.10
C LYS A 115 -2.43 18.45 1.12
N LYS A 116 -3.03 18.70 2.28
CA LYS A 116 -3.10 17.74 3.39
C LYS A 116 -4.45 17.06 3.43
N GLU A 117 -4.44 15.76 3.66
CA GLU A 117 -5.61 14.90 3.66
C GLU A 117 -5.32 13.69 4.56
N ARG A 118 -6.25 13.31 5.44
CA ARG A 118 -6.01 12.36 6.54
C ARG A 118 -7.06 11.25 6.67
N THR A 119 -8.00 11.17 5.74
CA THR A 119 -9.15 10.26 5.80
C THR A 119 -8.70 8.81 5.77
N THR A 120 -7.63 8.45 5.06
CA THR A 120 -7.07 7.08 5.10
C THR A 120 -6.75 6.62 6.53
N ASP A 121 -6.08 7.48 7.33
CA ASP A 121 -5.78 7.17 8.74
C ASP A 121 -7.06 7.08 9.58
N ASN A 122 -8.00 8.00 9.36
CA ASN A 122 -9.29 8.01 10.06
C ASN A 122 -10.09 6.73 9.79
N ILE A 123 -10.22 6.33 8.52
CA ILE A 123 -10.92 5.11 8.07
C ILE A 123 -10.24 3.88 8.67
N LYS A 124 -8.90 3.78 8.58
CA LYS A 124 -8.13 2.69 9.18
C LYS A 124 -8.41 2.57 10.68
N ASN A 125 -8.34 3.68 11.42
CA ASN A 125 -8.58 3.68 12.86
C ASN A 125 -10.05 3.36 13.21
N GLN A 126 -11.01 3.76 12.37
CA GLN A 126 -12.41 3.37 12.54
C GLN A 126 -12.59 1.86 12.34
N ILE A 127 -12.09 1.29 11.24
CA ILE A 127 -12.19 -0.15 10.95
C ILE A 127 -11.57 -0.98 12.08
N ILE A 128 -10.39 -0.60 12.58
CA ILE A 128 -9.75 -1.28 13.72
C ILE A 128 -10.70 -1.33 14.92
N LYS A 129 -11.28 -0.18 15.29
CA LYS A 129 -12.22 -0.11 16.42
C LYS A 129 -13.48 -0.93 16.17
N GLU A 130 -14.03 -0.91 14.97
CA GLU A 130 -15.21 -1.72 14.66
C GLU A 130 -14.91 -3.23 14.83
N TRP A 131 -13.72 -3.68 14.44
CA TRP A 131 -13.28 -5.07 14.59
C TRP A 131 -13.03 -5.45 16.05
N GLU A 132 -12.47 -4.54 16.84
CA GLU A 132 -12.36 -4.70 18.30
C GLU A 132 -13.74 -4.86 18.97
N HIS A 133 -14.80 -4.34 18.35
CA HIS A 133 -16.19 -4.47 18.80
C HIS A 133 -16.96 -5.59 18.08
N GLY A 134 -16.24 -6.53 17.45
CA GLY A 134 -16.84 -7.74 16.89
C GLY A 134 -17.47 -7.58 15.51
N LYS A 135 -17.28 -6.44 14.83
CA LYS A 135 -17.59 -6.35 13.40
C LYS A 135 -16.72 -7.36 12.64
N LYS A 136 -17.34 -8.03 11.69
CA LYS A 136 -16.69 -8.99 10.79
C LYS A 136 -17.12 -8.68 9.35
N PRO A 137 -16.29 -8.99 8.35
CA PRO A 137 -16.72 -8.86 6.97
C PRO A 137 -17.84 -9.86 6.67
N GLU A 138 -18.79 -9.44 5.85
CA GLU A 138 -19.75 -10.34 5.21
C GLU A 138 -19.24 -10.65 3.80
N VAL A 139 -19.21 -11.94 3.45
CA VAL A 139 -18.82 -12.35 2.10
C VAL A 139 -20.02 -12.15 1.19
N PRO A 140 -19.97 -11.21 0.23
CA PRO A 140 -21.10 -10.89 -0.64
C PRO A 140 -21.33 -12.03 -1.62
N ASP A 141 -22.55 -12.10 -2.17
CA ASP A 141 -22.95 -13.19 -3.05
C ASP A 141 -22.07 -13.31 -4.31
N TYR A 142 -21.71 -12.19 -4.93
CA TYR A 142 -20.85 -12.16 -6.13
C TYR A 142 -19.45 -12.75 -5.88
N ALA A 143 -19.00 -12.86 -4.63
CA ALA A 143 -17.70 -13.45 -4.29
C ALA A 143 -17.72 -14.99 -4.33
N TYR A 144 -18.90 -15.64 -4.40
CA TYR A 144 -18.98 -17.08 -4.60
C TYR A 144 -19.01 -17.40 -6.10
N ASP A 145 -17.93 -17.92 -6.66
CA ASP A 145 -17.82 -18.27 -8.09
C ASP A 145 -17.17 -19.66 -8.29
N LEU A 146 -16.71 -19.95 -9.51
CA LEU A 146 -16.03 -21.21 -9.82
C LEU A 146 -14.74 -21.46 -9.01
N HIS A 147 -14.12 -20.42 -8.44
CA HIS A 147 -12.89 -20.52 -7.65
C HIS A 147 -13.20 -20.86 -6.19
N THR A 148 -14.38 -20.51 -5.69
CA THR A 148 -14.81 -20.85 -4.33
C THR A 148 -15.51 -22.22 -4.23
N ALA A 149 -15.27 -22.94 -3.13
CA ALA A 149 -15.96 -24.21 -2.87
C ALA A 149 -17.49 -24.06 -2.79
N LYS A 150 -17.96 -22.97 -2.17
CA LYS A 150 -19.39 -22.66 -2.06
C LYS A 150 -20.00 -22.31 -3.41
N GLY A 151 -19.33 -21.49 -4.23
CA GLY A 151 -19.81 -21.15 -5.57
C GLY A 151 -19.94 -22.39 -6.47
N ARG A 152 -18.96 -23.29 -6.46
CA ARG A 152 -19.08 -24.59 -7.16
C ARG A 152 -20.24 -25.44 -6.64
N ALA A 153 -20.46 -25.50 -5.33
CA ALA A 153 -21.61 -26.21 -4.75
C ALA A 153 -22.96 -25.57 -5.13
N MET A 154 -22.97 -24.26 -5.43
CA MET A 154 -24.12 -23.52 -5.98
C MET A 154 -24.29 -23.71 -7.50
N GLY A 155 -23.42 -24.48 -8.16
CA GLY A 155 -23.45 -24.68 -9.61
C GLY A 155 -22.91 -23.51 -10.42
N ARG A 156 -22.16 -22.59 -9.80
CA ARG A 156 -21.57 -21.44 -10.50
C ARG A 156 -20.31 -21.88 -11.24
N ASP A 157 -20.32 -21.65 -12.55
CA ASP A 157 -19.29 -22.05 -13.49
C ASP A 157 -18.63 -20.84 -14.18
N GLU A 158 -17.88 -21.10 -15.24
CA GLU A 158 -17.21 -20.08 -16.05
C GLU A 158 -18.19 -19.01 -16.58
N MET A 159 -19.42 -19.40 -16.95
CA MET A 159 -20.41 -18.45 -17.45
C MET A 159 -20.90 -17.49 -16.36
N HIS A 160 -21.14 -17.99 -15.15
CA HIS A 160 -21.45 -17.13 -14.00
C HIS A 160 -20.29 -16.17 -13.71
N PHE A 161 -19.05 -16.65 -13.80
CA PHE A 161 -17.88 -15.81 -13.58
C PHE A 161 -17.82 -14.67 -14.59
N LEU A 162 -17.85 -14.98 -15.88
CA LEU A 162 -17.73 -13.98 -16.95
C LEU A 162 -18.84 -12.93 -16.92
N THR A 163 -20.05 -13.32 -16.51
CA THR A 163 -21.22 -12.43 -16.58
C THR A 163 -21.56 -11.72 -15.28
N GLU A 164 -21.05 -12.18 -14.13
CA GLU A 164 -21.34 -11.64 -12.80
C GLU A 164 -20.08 -11.43 -11.95
N ALA A 165 -19.30 -12.48 -11.64
CA ALA A 165 -18.23 -12.39 -10.65
C ALA A 165 -17.00 -11.60 -11.12
N SER A 166 -16.73 -11.55 -12.43
CA SER A 166 -15.60 -10.84 -13.02
C SER A 166 -15.94 -9.39 -13.43
N ARG A 167 -17.08 -8.84 -13.00
CA ARG A 167 -17.46 -7.46 -13.34
C ARG A 167 -16.48 -6.46 -12.75
N VAL A 168 -16.07 -5.49 -13.56
CA VAL A 168 -15.22 -4.35 -13.15
C VAL A 168 -16.04 -3.07 -13.13
N ILE A 169 -15.95 -2.30 -12.04
CA ILE A 169 -16.77 -1.10 -11.84
C ILE A 169 -15.92 0.03 -11.23
N PRO A 170 -15.84 1.22 -11.85
CA PRO A 170 -16.35 1.53 -13.19
C PRO A 170 -15.52 0.82 -14.26
N GLN A 171 -16.18 0.35 -15.33
CA GLN A 171 -15.50 -0.21 -16.49
C GLN A 171 -15.01 0.93 -17.41
N LEU A 172 -13.81 0.79 -17.96
CA LEU A 172 -13.32 1.68 -19.00
C LEU A 172 -14.20 1.54 -20.25
N GLU A 173 -14.67 2.65 -20.80
CA GLU A 173 -15.46 2.67 -22.02
C GLU A 173 -14.58 2.37 -23.25
N GLY A 174 -15.08 1.54 -24.17
CA GLY A 174 -14.43 1.25 -25.44
C GLY A 174 -15.09 0.08 -26.18
N GLU A 175 -15.34 0.25 -27.48
CA GLU A 175 -15.99 -0.78 -28.31
C GLU A 175 -15.21 -2.10 -28.31
N ASP A 176 -13.87 -2.03 -28.38
CA ASP A 176 -13.02 -3.23 -28.33
C ASP A 176 -13.12 -3.97 -27.00
N ILE A 177 -13.31 -3.26 -25.87
CA ILE A 177 -13.44 -3.88 -24.54
C ILE A 177 -14.71 -4.73 -24.50
N VAL A 178 -15.83 -4.17 -24.98
CA VAL A 178 -17.12 -4.88 -25.06
C VAL A 178 -17.03 -6.04 -26.05
N ARG A 179 -16.54 -5.77 -27.27
CA ARG A 179 -16.44 -6.76 -28.35
C ARG A 179 -15.58 -7.96 -27.96
N ILE A 180 -14.41 -7.75 -27.35
CA ILE A 180 -13.52 -8.86 -26.95
C ILE A 180 -14.17 -9.71 -25.86
N HIS A 181 -14.86 -9.08 -24.90
CA HIS A 181 -15.56 -9.80 -23.84
C HIS A 181 -16.72 -10.64 -24.38
N GLU A 182 -17.55 -10.07 -25.28
CA GLU A 182 -18.64 -10.79 -25.94
C GLU A 182 -18.12 -11.95 -26.81
N GLN A 183 -17.03 -11.73 -27.55
CA GLN A 183 -16.38 -12.78 -28.35
C GLN A 183 -15.93 -13.94 -27.46
N TYR A 184 -15.38 -13.67 -26.28
CA TYR A 184 -14.95 -14.73 -25.37
C TYR A 184 -16.14 -15.47 -24.74
N ILE A 185 -17.19 -14.75 -24.34
CA ILE A 185 -18.44 -15.37 -23.89
C ILE A 185 -19.01 -16.31 -24.94
N GLU A 186 -19.04 -15.88 -26.21
CA GLU A 186 -19.56 -16.71 -27.29
C GLU A 186 -18.66 -17.91 -27.57
N PHE A 187 -17.33 -17.73 -27.49
CA PHE A 187 -16.38 -18.82 -27.56
C PHE A 187 -16.63 -19.87 -26.47
N CYS A 188 -16.77 -19.48 -25.19
CA CYS A 188 -17.01 -20.41 -24.08
C CYS A 188 -18.31 -21.23 -24.23
N LYS A 189 -19.33 -20.68 -24.87
CA LYS A 189 -20.58 -21.41 -25.16
C LYS A 189 -20.35 -22.55 -26.16
N HIS A 190 -19.54 -22.32 -27.18
CA HIS A 190 -19.27 -23.28 -28.25
C HIS A 190 -18.05 -24.16 -28.00
N GLU A 191 -17.13 -23.77 -27.10
CA GLU A 191 -15.92 -24.52 -26.81
C GLU A 191 -16.22 -25.96 -26.38
N LYS A 192 -17.31 -26.17 -25.63
CA LYS A 192 -17.76 -27.50 -25.21
C LYS A 192 -18.13 -28.43 -26.38
N GLU A 193 -18.41 -27.86 -27.56
CA GLU A 193 -18.74 -28.56 -28.80
C GLU A 193 -17.49 -28.78 -29.68
N MET A 194 -16.37 -28.10 -29.38
CA MET A 194 -15.14 -28.22 -30.14
C MET A 194 -14.54 -29.61 -29.98
N THR A 195 -14.19 -30.23 -31.11
CA THR A 195 -13.55 -31.55 -31.16
C THR A 195 -12.12 -31.42 -31.67
N GLY A 196 -11.19 -32.13 -31.05
CA GLY A 196 -9.80 -32.19 -31.48
C GLY A 196 -8.94 -32.89 -30.44
N LYS A 197 -7.79 -33.43 -30.84
CA LYS A 197 -6.76 -33.93 -29.92
C LYS A 197 -5.50 -33.10 -30.13
N PRO A 198 -4.98 -32.45 -29.08
CA PRO A 198 -3.77 -31.66 -29.24
C PRO A 198 -2.59 -32.60 -29.51
N GLU A 199 -1.68 -32.18 -30.40
CA GLU A 199 -0.46 -32.94 -30.71
C GLU A 199 0.50 -33.01 -29.51
N VAL A 200 0.41 -32.03 -28.61
CA VAL A 200 1.19 -31.92 -27.39
C VAL A 200 0.27 -31.71 -26.19
N GLN A 201 0.73 -32.08 -25.00
CA GLN A 201 -0.04 -31.87 -23.77
C GLN A 201 -0.31 -30.37 -23.55
N PRO A 202 -1.57 -29.97 -23.28
CA PRO A 202 -1.89 -28.61 -22.88
C PRO A 202 -1.10 -28.19 -21.63
N PHE A 203 -0.76 -26.91 -21.56
CA PHE A 203 -0.09 -26.38 -20.38
C PHE A 203 -1.05 -26.32 -19.19
N HIS A 204 -0.61 -26.82 -18.04
CA HIS A 204 -1.40 -26.81 -16.81
C HIS A 204 -0.96 -25.66 -15.90
N TYR A 205 -1.89 -24.75 -15.63
CA TYR A 205 -1.73 -23.73 -14.60
C TYR A 205 -2.10 -24.31 -13.23
N ASN A 206 -1.51 -23.76 -12.16
CA ASN A 206 -1.87 -24.20 -10.81
C ASN A 206 -3.30 -23.73 -10.44
N CYS A 207 -4.00 -24.53 -9.63
CA CYS A 207 -5.41 -24.30 -9.34
C CYS A 207 -5.68 -23.40 -8.12
N TRP A 208 -4.63 -22.80 -7.52
CA TRP A 208 -4.71 -22.02 -6.28
C TRP A 208 -4.27 -20.56 -6.42
N GLN A 209 -3.99 -20.09 -7.64
CA GLN A 209 -3.67 -18.69 -7.92
C GLN A 209 -4.86 -17.84 -8.38
N TYR A 210 -6.08 -18.37 -8.28
CA TYR A 210 -7.32 -17.69 -8.66
C TYR A 210 -8.02 -17.07 -7.46
#